data_AF-A0A9J8CZF3-F1
#
_entry.id   AF-A0A9J8CZF3-F1
#
_cell.length_a   1.000
_cell.length_b   1.000
_cell.length_c   1.000
_cell.angle_alpha   90.00
_cell.angle_beta   90.00
_cell.angle_gamma   90.00
#
_symmetry.space_group_name_H-M   'P 1'
#
loop_
_entity.id
_entity.type
_entity.pdbx_description
1 polymer ?
#
loop_
_entity_poly.entity_id
_entity_poly.type
_entity_poly.pdbx_seq_one_letter_code
_entity_poly.pdbx_strand_id
1 'polypeptide(L)'
;LTKFSRTWRSTTPPPTSLLSFTILFLAWLAGFSSRLFAVIRFESIIHEFDPWFNYRSTHHLSTNGFYEFLNWFDERAWYPLGRIVGGTVYPGLMVTAGLIHYILNLLHVTVHIRDVCVFLAPVFSGLTAVSTFLLTRELWNQGAGLLAACFIAIVPGYISRSVAGSFDNEGIAIFALQFTYYLWVKSVKTGSVFWTIGCCLSYFYMVSAWGGYVFIINLIPLHVFVLLLMQRFSRRLYIAYSTFYIVGLVLSMQIPFVGFQPIRTSEHMAAAGVFALLQAYAFLQYLKDRLTRQEFQTLFFLGVSLAAGVVFLTVIYLTYTGYIAPWSGRFYSLWDTGYAKIHIPIIASVSEHQPTTWVSFFFDLHILVCTFPAGLWFCIKNINDERVFGDIVTMLMLMLLMMFAVHCTWVTSNAYSSPSVVLASYNHDGSRNILDDFREAYYCHVLVGLWVSDRRHGQPHHAGGQQHVE
;
A
#
# COMPACT_ATOMS: atom_id res chain seq x y z
N LEU A 1 -12.33 -52.54 4.14
CA LEU A 1 -10.87 -52.40 4.35
C LEU A 1 -10.01 -52.47 3.08
N THR A 2 -10.58 -52.66 1.88
CA THR A 2 -9.83 -52.71 0.59
C THR A 2 -9.99 -51.47 -0.30
N LYS A 3 -10.65 -50.42 0.17
CA LYS A 3 -10.84 -49.14 -0.58
C LYS A 3 -10.03 -47.96 -0.03
N PHE A 4 -9.25 -48.17 1.04
CA PHE A 4 -8.45 -47.13 1.71
C PHE A 4 -6.94 -47.22 1.40
N SER A 5 -6.49 -48.24 0.65
CA SER A 5 -5.07 -48.51 0.37
C SER A 5 -4.58 -48.03 -1.00
N ARG A 6 -5.41 -47.32 -1.78
CA ARG A 6 -5.07 -46.82 -3.12
C ARG A 6 -4.67 -45.35 -3.19
N THR A 7 -4.65 -44.63 -2.06
CA THR A 7 -4.38 -43.19 -1.98
C THR A 7 -2.90 -42.81 -1.81
N TRP A 8 -1.98 -43.78 -1.85
CA TRP A 8 -0.55 -43.58 -1.54
C TRP A 8 0.42 -44.09 -2.62
N ARG A 9 0.02 -44.13 -3.90
CA ARG A 9 0.97 -44.41 -5.00
C ARG A 9 1.29 -43.14 -5.79
N SER A 10 2.58 -42.79 -5.74
CA SER A 10 3.35 -41.79 -6.50
C SER A 10 2.96 -40.31 -6.34
N THR A 11 3.51 -39.66 -5.31
CA THR A 11 3.59 -38.20 -5.16
C THR A 11 4.85 -37.65 -5.84
N THR A 12 5.03 -37.88 -7.15
CA THR A 12 5.90 -37.01 -7.94
C THR A 12 5.00 -35.98 -8.62
N PRO A 13 5.12 -34.68 -8.32
CA PRO A 13 4.37 -33.67 -9.05
C PRO A 13 4.73 -33.77 -10.54
N PRO A 14 3.79 -33.51 -11.48
CA PRO A 14 4.10 -33.53 -12.90
C PRO A 14 5.31 -32.62 -13.18
N PRO A 15 6.19 -32.95 -14.14
CA PRO A 15 7.45 -32.24 -14.37
C PRO A 15 7.26 -30.72 -14.59
N THR A 16 6.09 -30.30 -15.09
CA THR A 16 5.67 -28.91 -15.24
C THR A 16 5.46 -28.17 -13.91
N SER A 17 4.98 -28.86 -12.87
CA SER A 17 4.78 -28.30 -11.53
C SER A 17 6.09 -28.14 -10.77
N LEU A 18 7.04 -29.06 -10.94
CA LEU A 18 8.39 -28.92 -10.35
C LEU A 18 9.11 -27.74 -10.98
N LEU A 19 9.10 -27.62 -12.30
CA LEU A 19 9.70 -26.48 -13.01
C LEU A 19 9.10 -25.14 -12.55
N SER A 20 7.78 -25.07 -12.40
CA SER A 20 7.09 -23.85 -11.93
C SER A 20 7.53 -23.48 -10.51
N PHE A 21 7.64 -24.45 -9.61
CA PHE A 21 8.13 -24.23 -8.25
C PHE A 21 9.58 -23.74 -8.24
N THR A 22 10.45 -24.38 -9.03
CA THR A 22 11.86 -23.99 -9.13
C THR A 22 12.02 -22.57 -9.67
N ILE A 23 11.26 -22.18 -10.70
CA ILE A 23 11.31 -20.82 -11.25
C ILE A 23 10.86 -19.79 -10.20
N LEU A 24 9.77 -20.05 -9.46
CA LEU A 24 9.30 -19.15 -8.41
C LEU A 24 10.31 -19.03 -7.25
N PHE A 25 10.92 -20.13 -6.86
CA PHE A 25 11.97 -20.13 -5.84
C PHE A 25 13.20 -19.33 -6.29
N LEU A 26 13.65 -19.52 -7.53
CA LEU A 26 14.75 -18.74 -8.11
C LEU A 26 14.39 -17.25 -8.24
N ALA A 27 13.15 -16.91 -8.62
CA ALA A 27 12.68 -15.53 -8.67
C ALA A 27 12.68 -14.88 -7.28
N TRP A 28 12.24 -15.60 -6.24
CA TRP A 28 12.36 -15.14 -4.86
C TRP A 28 13.82 -14.90 -4.49
N LEU A 29 14.70 -15.89 -4.72
CA LEU A 29 16.11 -15.78 -4.38
C LEU A 29 16.80 -14.61 -5.10
N ALA A 30 16.49 -14.41 -6.40
CA ALA A 30 16.99 -13.27 -7.17
C ALA A 30 16.45 -11.92 -6.65
N GLY A 31 15.17 -11.85 -6.28
CA GLY A 31 14.58 -10.65 -5.69
C GLY A 31 15.19 -10.33 -4.32
N PHE A 32 15.46 -11.34 -3.50
CA PHE A 32 16.12 -11.19 -2.21
C PHE A 32 17.58 -10.74 -2.39
N SER A 33 18.36 -11.43 -3.22
CA SER A 33 19.79 -11.15 -3.40
C SER A 33 20.07 -9.78 -4.03
N SER A 34 19.25 -9.34 -4.99
CA SER A 34 19.38 -8.02 -5.63
C SER A 34 19.16 -6.84 -4.67
N ARG A 35 18.53 -7.07 -3.51
CA ARG A 35 18.26 -6.02 -2.50
C ARG A 35 19.31 -5.93 -1.40
N LEU A 36 20.32 -6.80 -1.39
CA LEU A 36 21.34 -6.85 -0.34
C LEU A 36 22.57 -5.98 -0.60
N PHE A 37 22.68 -5.32 -1.76
CA PHE A 37 23.88 -4.57 -2.13
C PHE A 37 24.24 -3.44 -1.14
N ALA A 38 23.26 -2.84 -0.45
CA ALA A 38 23.54 -1.84 0.58
C ALA A 38 24.18 -2.49 1.82
N VAL A 39 23.61 -3.60 2.28
CA VAL A 39 24.07 -4.35 3.45
C VAL A 39 25.45 -4.99 3.22
N ILE A 40 25.74 -5.48 2.01
CA ILE A 40 27.03 -6.12 1.70
C ILE A 40 28.16 -5.09 1.60
N ARG A 41 27.88 -3.90 1.04
CA ARG A 41 28.90 -2.86 0.84
C ARG A 41 29.16 -2.01 2.09
N PHE A 42 28.18 -1.95 2.99
CA PHE A 42 28.21 -1.14 4.20
C PHE A 42 27.85 -2.02 5.40
N GLU A 43 27.11 -1.46 6.35
CA GLU A 43 26.62 -2.13 7.54
C GLU A 43 25.12 -2.43 7.42
N SER A 44 24.64 -3.44 8.15
CA SER A 44 23.22 -3.76 8.27
C SER A 44 22.52 -2.79 9.21
N ILE A 45 22.20 -1.61 8.70
CA ILE A 45 21.53 -0.53 9.42
C ILE A 45 20.34 -0.01 8.62
N ILE A 46 19.52 0.80 9.28
CA ILE A 46 18.39 1.44 8.64
C ILE A 46 18.86 2.65 7.84
N HIS A 47 18.31 2.80 6.64
CA HIS A 47 18.60 3.89 5.71
C HIS A 47 17.41 4.86 5.61
N GLU A 48 17.66 6.04 5.07
CA GLU A 48 16.67 7.12 4.91
C GLU A 48 16.15 7.68 6.24
N PHE A 49 15.29 8.71 6.18
CA PHE A 49 14.81 9.43 7.36
C PHE A 49 13.56 8.78 7.96
N ASP A 50 12.57 8.46 7.13
CA ASP A 50 11.26 7.95 7.58
C ASP A 50 11.33 6.60 8.31
N PRO A 51 12.16 5.62 7.87
CA PRO A 51 12.25 4.32 8.53
C PRO A 51 12.71 4.33 10.00
N TRP A 52 13.36 5.39 10.47
CA TRP A 52 13.77 5.49 11.88
C TRP A 52 12.59 5.58 12.84
N PHE A 53 11.53 6.28 12.46
CA PHE A 53 10.31 6.33 13.27
C PHE A 53 9.64 4.96 13.31
N ASN A 54 9.58 4.27 12.17
CA ASN A 54 9.02 2.93 12.07
C ASN A 54 9.81 1.95 12.96
N TYR A 55 11.14 1.98 12.90
CA TYR A 55 12.00 1.16 13.75
C TYR A 55 11.81 1.43 15.24
N ARG A 56 11.81 2.70 15.67
CA ARG A 56 11.58 3.07 17.07
C ARG A 56 10.23 2.56 17.57
N SER A 57 9.20 2.70 16.74
CA SER A 57 7.85 2.23 17.03
C SER A 57 7.80 0.71 17.16
N THR A 58 8.46 -0.02 16.26
CA THR A 58 8.60 -1.49 16.33
C THR A 58 9.39 -1.94 17.55
N HIS A 59 10.46 -1.23 17.90
CA HIS A 59 11.23 -1.52 19.11
C HIS A 59 10.36 -1.36 20.36
N HIS A 60 9.60 -0.27 20.47
CA HIS A 60 8.65 -0.06 21.57
C HIS A 60 7.60 -1.17 21.62
N LEU A 61 7.03 -1.58 20.48
CA LEU A 61 6.09 -2.70 20.42
C LEU A 61 6.72 -4.01 20.91
N SER A 62 7.97 -4.27 20.56
CA SER A 62 8.68 -5.48 20.95
C SER A 62 9.03 -5.54 22.45
N THR A 63 9.32 -4.41 23.08
CA THR A 63 9.71 -4.37 24.51
C THR A 63 8.51 -4.26 25.44
N ASN A 64 7.50 -3.48 25.05
CA ASN A 64 6.40 -3.07 25.93
C ASN A 64 5.09 -3.81 25.60
N GLY A 65 5.04 -4.49 24.46
CA GLY A 65 3.88 -5.25 24.02
C GLY A 65 2.85 -4.42 23.25
N PHE A 66 1.82 -5.11 22.75
CA PHE A 66 0.86 -4.54 21.80
C PHE A 66 -0.10 -3.50 22.43
N TYR A 67 -0.61 -3.76 23.64
CA TYR A 67 -1.56 -2.84 24.29
C TYR A 67 -0.91 -1.53 24.72
N GLU A 68 0.34 -1.57 25.17
CA GLU A 68 1.11 -0.36 25.48
C GLU A 68 1.45 0.41 24.20
N PHE A 69 1.79 -0.29 23.11
CA PHE A 69 2.00 0.35 21.81
C PHE A 69 0.74 1.06 21.29
N LEU A 70 -0.43 0.43 21.39
CA LEU A 70 -1.69 1.02 20.92
C LEU A 70 -2.07 2.29 21.70
N ASN A 71 -1.75 2.35 22.99
CA ASN A 71 -2.01 3.50 23.85
C ASN A 71 -0.77 4.41 24.04
N TRP A 72 0.24 4.27 23.17
CA TRP A 72 1.50 4.96 23.34
C TRP A 72 1.37 6.47 23.06
N PHE A 73 1.63 7.27 24.10
CA PHE A 73 1.85 8.71 24.00
C PHE A 73 3.35 9.00 24.04
N ASP A 74 3.89 9.55 22.95
CA ASP A 74 5.30 9.91 22.84
C ASP A 74 5.50 11.38 23.22
N GLU A 75 5.98 11.60 24.44
CA GLU A 75 6.36 12.92 24.96
C GLU A 75 7.68 13.45 24.37
N ARG A 76 8.48 12.60 23.73
CA ARG A 76 9.81 12.95 23.20
C ARG A 76 9.77 13.58 21.81
N ALA A 77 8.61 13.59 21.16
CA ALA A 77 8.40 14.20 19.85
C ALA A 77 7.42 15.37 19.97
N TRP A 78 7.58 16.39 19.13
CA TRP A 78 6.69 17.56 19.08
C TRP A 78 6.57 18.31 20.42
N TYR A 79 7.69 18.57 21.11
CA TYR A 79 7.68 19.43 22.30
C TYR A 79 7.13 20.83 21.94
N PRO A 80 6.16 21.39 22.67
CA PRO A 80 5.60 20.95 23.97
C PRO A 80 4.29 20.12 23.92
N LEU A 81 3.79 19.78 22.73
CA LEU A 81 2.49 19.12 22.52
C LEU A 81 2.52 17.61 22.83
N GLY A 82 3.59 16.92 22.44
CA GLY A 82 3.64 15.46 22.41
C GLY A 82 2.87 14.86 21.21
N ARG A 83 3.05 13.56 20.96
CA ARG A 83 2.36 12.83 19.87
C ARG A 83 1.72 11.54 20.37
N ILE A 84 0.42 11.38 20.15
CA ILE A 84 -0.29 10.10 20.37
C ILE A 84 0.05 9.16 19.21
N VAL A 85 1.00 8.25 19.38
CA VAL A 85 1.51 7.43 18.26
C VAL A 85 0.49 6.37 17.84
N GLY A 86 -0.07 5.60 18.78
CA GLY A 86 -0.96 4.48 18.44
C GLY A 86 -2.24 4.89 17.70
N GLY A 87 -2.71 6.12 17.89
CA GLY A 87 -3.84 6.70 17.15
C GLY A 87 -3.48 7.44 15.86
N THR A 88 -2.19 7.75 15.63
CA THR A 88 -1.72 8.58 14.50
C THR A 88 -0.81 7.86 13.50
N VAL A 89 -0.80 6.52 13.54
CA VAL A 89 0.05 5.69 12.68
C VAL A 89 -0.71 4.47 12.16
N TYR A 90 -0.29 3.98 11.00
CA TYR A 90 -0.69 2.69 10.45
C TYR A 90 0.13 1.57 11.14
N PRO A 91 -0.48 0.70 11.96
CA PRO A 91 0.29 -0.24 12.80
C PRO A 91 0.79 -1.49 12.05
N GLY A 92 0.41 -1.69 10.79
CA GLY A 92 0.61 -2.94 10.04
C GLY A 92 2.07 -3.33 9.88
N LEU A 93 2.95 -2.37 9.57
CA LEU A 93 4.39 -2.62 9.44
C LEU A 93 5.01 -3.08 10.77
N MET A 94 4.74 -2.35 11.85
CA MET A 94 5.29 -2.62 13.19
C MET A 94 4.80 -3.95 13.75
N VAL A 95 3.50 -4.23 13.61
CA VAL A 95 2.89 -5.49 14.08
C VAL A 95 3.46 -6.67 13.30
N THR A 96 3.67 -6.54 11.99
CA THR A 96 4.24 -7.60 11.16
C THR A 96 5.68 -7.92 11.57
N ALA A 97 6.51 -6.89 11.74
CA ALA A 97 7.89 -7.05 12.20
C ALA A 97 7.96 -7.65 13.62
N GLY A 98 7.12 -7.15 14.54
CA GLY A 98 7.04 -7.66 15.92
C GLY A 98 6.58 -9.11 15.99
N LEU A 99 5.61 -9.50 15.17
CA LEU A 99 5.13 -10.88 15.09
C LEU A 99 6.21 -11.83 14.58
N ILE A 100 6.95 -11.45 13.53
CA ILE A 100 8.06 -12.25 12.99
C ILE A 100 9.14 -12.42 14.06
N HIS A 101 9.51 -11.33 14.76
CA HIS A 101 10.48 -11.38 15.84
C HIS A 101 10.04 -12.29 16.99
N TYR A 102 8.76 -12.20 17.40
CA TYR A 102 8.19 -13.06 18.43
C TYR A 102 8.23 -14.55 18.04
N ILE A 103 7.84 -14.88 16.80
CA ILE A 103 7.88 -16.26 16.28
C ILE A 103 9.32 -16.80 16.23
N LEU A 104 10.28 -15.99 15.78
CA LEU A 104 11.70 -16.39 15.74
C LEU A 104 12.25 -16.68 17.14
N ASN A 105 11.94 -15.82 18.12
CA ASN A 105 12.35 -16.03 19.50
C ASN A 105 11.67 -17.25 20.14
N LEU A 106 10.40 -17.53 19.79
CA LEU A 106 9.70 -18.76 20.21
C LEU A 106 10.42 -20.02 19.72
N LEU A 107 10.97 -19.97 18.51
CA LEU A 107 11.79 -21.03 17.91
C LEU A 107 13.24 -21.06 18.41
N HIS A 108 13.57 -20.25 19.43
CA HIS A 108 14.93 -20.08 19.99
C HIS A 108 15.98 -19.58 18.97
N VAL A 109 15.53 -18.94 17.88
CA VAL A 109 16.40 -18.23 16.94
C VAL A 109 16.49 -16.78 17.41
N THR A 110 17.45 -16.49 18.28
CA THR A 110 17.61 -15.17 18.92
C THR A 110 18.20 -14.15 17.94
N VAL A 111 17.33 -13.47 17.20
CA VAL A 111 17.69 -12.40 16.24
C VAL A 111 17.31 -11.05 16.83
N HIS A 112 18.18 -10.05 16.75
CA HIS A 112 17.86 -8.71 17.23
C HIS A 112 16.76 -8.05 16.36
N ILE A 113 15.87 -7.26 16.97
CA ILE A 113 14.73 -6.65 16.25
C ILE A 113 15.15 -5.79 15.07
N ARG A 114 16.32 -5.12 15.17
CA ARG A 114 16.91 -4.34 14.06
C ARG A 114 17.12 -5.18 12.81
N ASP A 115 17.63 -6.40 12.94
CA ASP A 115 17.96 -7.23 11.79
C ASP A 115 16.67 -7.73 11.12
N VAL A 116 15.62 -8.00 11.91
CA VAL A 116 14.27 -8.29 11.39
C VAL A 116 13.74 -7.10 10.57
N CYS A 117 13.87 -5.87 11.08
CA CYS A 117 13.44 -4.67 10.35
C CYS A 117 14.24 -4.45 9.05
N VAL A 118 15.56 -4.64 9.07
CA VAL A 118 16.43 -4.45 7.90
C VAL A 118 16.10 -5.44 6.77
N PHE A 119 15.84 -6.71 7.11
CA PHE A 119 15.59 -7.78 6.13
C PHE A 119 14.11 -8.00 5.79
N LEU A 120 13.18 -7.22 6.36
CA LEU A 120 11.75 -7.41 6.12
C LEU A 120 11.35 -7.15 4.65
N ALA A 121 11.79 -6.03 4.07
CA ALA A 121 11.42 -5.66 2.70
C ALA A 121 11.89 -6.68 1.64
N PRO A 122 13.12 -7.21 1.67
CA PRO A 122 13.54 -8.30 0.78
C PRO A 122 12.68 -9.58 0.89
N VAL A 123 12.26 -9.96 2.10
CA VAL A 123 11.38 -11.14 2.29
C VAL A 123 10.02 -10.89 1.65
N PHE A 124 9.43 -9.72 1.91
CA PHE A 124 8.15 -9.33 1.31
C PHE A 124 8.22 -9.16 -0.21
N SER A 125 9.36 -8.77 -0.78
CA SER A 125 9.54 -8.74 -2.23
C SER A 125 9.38 -10.13 -2.87
N GLY A 126 9.82 -11.20 -2.21
CA GLY A 126 9.61 -12.56 -2.70
C GLY A 126 8.12 -12.94 -2.69
N LEU A 127 7.41 -12.58 -1.62
CA LEU A 127 5.96 -12.75 -1.51
C LEU A 127 5.20 -11.93 -2.57
N THR A 128 5.67 -10.71 -2.88
CA THR A 128 5.15 -9.89 -3.98
C THR A 128 5.29 -10.62 -5.31
N ALA A 129 6.44 -11.22 -5.61
CA ALA A 129 6.64 -11.98 -6.85
C ALA A 129 5.67 -13.18 -6.95
N VAL A 130 5.46 -13.91 -5.85
CA VAL A 130 4.47 -14.99 -5.78
C VAL A 130 3.05 -14.47 -5.98
N SER A 131 2.70 -13.33 -5.37
CA SER A 131 1.39 -12.71 -5.53
C SER A 131 1.14 -12.25 -6.97
N THR A 132 2.15 -11.71 -7.65
CA THR A 132 2.07 -11.32 -9.06
C THR A 132 1.90 -12.52 -9.97
N PHE A 133 2.59 -13.64 -9.69
CA PHE A 133 2.34 -14.91 -10.38
C PHE A 133 0.88 -15.33 -10.26
N LEU A 134 0.33 -15.29 -9.04
CA LEU A 134 -1.06 -15.67 -8.77
C LEU A 134 -2.05 -14.78 -9.53
N LEU A 135 -1.88 -13.45 -9.51
CA LEU A 135 -2.75 -12.54 -10.25
C LEU A 135 -2.68 -12.81 -11.76
N THR A 136 -1.48 -12.79 -12.34
CA THR A 136 -1.30 -12.90 -13.79
C THR A 136 -1.76 -14.25 -14.34
N ARG A 137 -1.61 -15.32 -13.54
CA ARG A 137 -2.16 -16.64 -13.88
C ARG A 137 -3.68 -16.63 -13.99
N GLU A 138 -4.38 -15.80 -13.21
CA GLU A 138 -5.85 -15.69 -13.31
C GLU A 138 -6.30 -14.91 -14.56
N LEU A 139 -5.47 -14.03 -15.10
CA LEU A 139 -5.78 -13.20 -16.28
C LEU A 139 -5.47 -13.92 -17.61
N TRP A 140 -4.42 -14.73 -17.63
CA TRP A 140 -3.89 -15.36 -18.84
C TRP A 140 -3.54 -16.83 -18.60
N ASN A 141 -2.24 -17.16 -18.50
CA ASN A 141 -1.72 -18.53 -18.46
C ASN A 141 -0.65 -18.63 -17.36
N GLN A 142 -0.29 -19.85 -16.97
CA GLN A 142 0.83 -20.09 -16.04
C GLN A 142 2.16 -19.50 -16.56
N GLY A 143 2.46 -19.62 -17.86
CA GLY A 143 3.69 -19.07 -18.44
C GLY A 143 3.81 -17.55 -18.30
N ALA A 144 2.71 -16.82 -18.55
CA ALA A 144 2.67 -15.37 -18.35
C ALA A 144 2.85 -15.00 -16.86
N GLY A 145 2.28 -15.79 -15.95
CA GLY A 145 2.45 -15.62 -14.51
C GLY A 145 3.90 -15.79 -14.07
N LEU A 146 4.60 -16.83 -14.55
CA LEU A 146 6.00 -17.06 -14.21
C LEU A 146 6.88 -15.92 -14.72
N LEU A 147 6.63 -15.43 -15.94
CA LEU A 147 7.37 -14.31 -16.51
C LEU A 147 7.14 -13.02 -15.71
N ALA A 148 5.89 -12.74 -15.32
CA ALA A 148 5.56 -11.56 -14.51
C ALA A 148 6.22 -11.59 -13.13
N ALA A 149 6.32 -12.76 -12.49
CA ALA A 149 7.02 -12.93 -11.23
C ALA A 149 8.53 -12.67 -11.37
N CYS A 150 9.15 -13.16 -12.46
CA CYS A 150 10.56 -12.87 -12.74
C CYS A 150 10.82 -11.38 -12.97
N PHE A 151 9.92 -10.67 -13.68
CA PHE A 151 10.08 -9.23 -13.91
C PHE A 151 9.97 -8.41 -12.63
N ILE A 152 8.92 -8.60 -11.83
CA ILE A 152 8.73 -7.80 -10.61
C ILE A 152 9.79 -8.08 -9.53
N ALA A 153 10.40 -9.27 -9.55
CA ALA A 153 11.47 -9.61 -8.61
C ALA A 153 12.69 -8.69 -8.77
N ILE A 154 13.02 -8.28 -10.00
CA ILE A 154 14.25 -7.52 -10.31
C ILE A 154 14.01 -6.11 -10.86
N VAL A 155 12.75 -5.65 -10.93
CA VAL A 155 12.43 -4.34 -11.51
C VAL A 155 12.99 -3.19 -10.66
N PRO A 156 13.84 -2.30 -11.23
CA PRO A 156 14.47 -1.20 -10.48
C PRO A 156 13.47 -0.29 -9.76
N GLY A 157 12.35 0.04 -10.40
CA GLY A 157 11.32 0.89 -9.81
C GLY A 157 10.71 0.37 -8.50
N TYR A 158 10.67 -0.96 -8.29
CA TYR A 158 10.24 -1.54 -7.01
C TYR A 158 11.42 -1.70 -6.05
N ILE A 159 12.61 -2.02 -6.54
CA ILE A 159 13.81 -2.18 -5.71
C ILE A 159 14.16 -0.87 -4.97
N SER A 160 13.98 0.29 -5.61
CA SER A 160 14.31 1.60 -5.03
C SER A 160 13.63 1.85 -3.68
N ARG A 161 12.41 1.33 -3.47
CA ARG A 161 11.62 1.45 -2.23
C ARG A 161 11.53 0.16 -1.41
N SER A 162 12.33 -0.87 -1.75
CA SER A 162 12.31 -2.17 -1.07
C SER A 162 13.70 -2.76 -0.82
N VAL A 163 14.74 -1.92 -0.86
CA VAL A 163 16.12 -2.32 -0.55
C VAL A 163 16.26 -2.75 0.91
N ALA A 164 17.15 -3.70 1.19
CA ALA A 164 17.46 -4.07 2.57
C ALA A 164 17.95 -2.83 3.35
N GLY A 165 17.36 -2.57 4.52
CA GLY A 165 17.61 -1.39 5.33
C GLY A 165 16.59 -0.24 5.14
N SER A 166 15.82 -0.20 4.05
CA SER A 166 14.69 0.73 3.90
C SER A 166 13.44 0.09 4.52
N PHE A 167 13.22 0.36 5.82
CA PHE A 167 12.10 -0.16 6.61
C PHE A 167 10.90 0.80 6.54
N ASP A 168 10.32 0.89 5.35
CA ASP A 168 9.12 1.72 5.10
C ASP A 168 7.90 0.88 4.72
N ASN A 169 6.73 1.53 4.76
CA ASN A 169 5.43 0.90 4.61
C ASN A 169 5.22 0.33 3.20
N GLU A 170 5.84 0.93 2.18
CA GLU A 170 5.74 0.55 0.77
C GLU A 170 6.18 -0.90 0.53
N GLY A 171 7.20 -1.37 1.26
CA GLY A 171 7.74 -2.72 1.12
C GLY A 171 6.68 -3.81 1.32
N ILE A 172 5.81 -3.62 2.31
CA ILE A 172 4.68 -4.53 2.61
C ILE A 172 3.44 -4.16 1.80
N ALA A 173 3.20 -2.86 1.57
CA ALA A 173 2.01 -2.36 0.92
C ALA A 173 1.85 -2.91 -0.51
N ILE A 174 2.93 -3.01 -1.28
CA ILE A 174 2.88 -3.55 -2.65
C ILE A 174 2.47 -5.04 -2.65
N PHE A 175 2.97 -5.83 -1.71
CA PHE A 175 2.52 -7.22 -1.52
C PHE A 175 1.02 -7.27 -1.20
N ALA A 176 0.57 -6.51 -0.19
CA ALA A 176 -0.81 -6.50 0.26
C ALA A 176 -1.78 -6.04 -0.85
N LEU A 177 -1.39 -5.03 -1.63
CA LEU A 177 -2.13 -4.52 -2.78
C LEU A 177 -2.25 -5.60 -3.86
N GLN A 178 -1.13 -6.22 -4.24
CA GLN A 178 -1.10 -7.23 -5.28
C GLN A 178 -1.93 -8.47 -4.92
N PHE A 179 -1.90 -8.85 -3.64
CA PHE A 179 -2.64 -9.99 -3.11
C PHE A 179 -4.15 -9.70 -3.00
N THR A 180 -4.51 -8.47 -2.61
CA THR A 180 -5.91 -8.02 -2.59
C THR A 180 -6.51 -8.04 -4.00
N TYR A 181 -5.78 -7.59 -5.02
CA TYR A 181 -6.23 -7.67 -6.41
C TYR A 181 -6.38 -9.10 -6.91
N TYR A 182 -5.47 -10.00 -6.54
CA TYR A 182 -5.62 -11.42 -6.85
C TYR A 182 -6.91 -12.00 -6.26
N LEU A 183 -7.17 -11.74 -4.97
CA LEU A 183 -8.36 -12.23 -4.29
C LEU A 183 -9.65 -11.61 -4.83
N TRP A 184 -9.63 -10.32 -5.19
CA TRP A 184 -10.74 -9.65 -5.86
C TRP A 184 -11.07 -10.32 -7.20
N VAL A 185 -10.09 -10.45 -8.09
CA VAL A 185 -10.28 -11.10 -9.40
C VAL A 185 -10.80 -12.52 -9.25
N LYS A 186 -10.24 -13.29 -8.30
CA LYS A 186 -10.68 -14.65 -8.01
C LYS A 186 -12.12 -14.69 -7.47
N SER A 187 -12.49 -13.73 -6.63
CA SER A 187 -13.84 -13.58 -6.10
C SER A 187 -14.86 -13.27 -7.21
N VAL A 188 -14.53 -12.38 -8.14
CA VAL A 188 -15.41 -12.07 -9.29
C VAL A 188 -15.59 -13.29 -10.20
N LYS A 189 -14.51 -14.03 -10.50
CA LYS A 189 -14.58 -15.24 -11.35
C LYS A 189 -15.43 -16.35 -10.73
N THR A 190 -15.20 -16.64 -9.45
CA THR A 190 -15.86 -17.74 -8.74
C THR A 190 -17.27 -17.38 -8.24
N GLY A 191 -17.50 -16.12 -7.85
CA GLY A 191 -18.73 -15.67 -7.22
C GLY A 191 -18.96 -16.21 -5.81
N SER A 192 -17.91 -16.68 -5.13
CA SER A 192 -18.02 -17.24 -3.76
C SER A 192 -17.68 -16.20 -2.70
N VAL A 193 -18.53 -16.16 -1.66
CA VAL A 193 -18.40 -15.33 -0.46
C VAL A 193 -17.09 -15.62 0.28
N PHE A 194 -16.60 -16.87 0.26
CA PHE A 194 -15.34 -17.24 0.91
C PHE A 194 -14.15 -16.44 0.34
N TRP A 195 -14.04 -16.35 -0.99
CA TRP A 195 -12.97 -15.57 -1.63
C TRP A 195 -13.15 -14.07 -1.37
N THR A 196 -14.38 -13.60 -1.25
CA THR A 196 -14.66 -12.20 -0.90
C THR A 196 -14.23 -11.88 0.53
N ILE A 197 -14.55 -12.72 1.51
CA ILE A 197 -14.09 -12.53 2.89
C ILE A 197 -12.56 -12.55 2.96
N GLY A 198 -11.91 -13.47 2.24
CA GLY A 198 -10.45 -13.46 2.09
C GLY A 198 -9.94 -12.13 1.52
N CYS A 199 -10.60 -11.58 0.50
CA CYS A 199 -10.30 -10.26 -0.06
C CYS A 199 -10.48 -9.14 0.99
N CYS A 200 -11.55 -9.18 1.80
CA CYS A 200 -11.79 -8.19 2.85
C CYS A 200 -10.72 -8.22 3.94
N LEU A 201 -10.25 -9.41 4.34
CA LEU A 201 -9.16 -9.55 5.30
C LEU A 201 -7.84 -9.03 4.75
N SER A 202 -7.56 -9.31 3.46
CA SER A 202 -6.40 -8.74 2.76
C SER A 202 -6.49 -7.22 2.64
N TYR A 203 -7.68 -6.68 2.35
CA TYR A 203 -7.93 -5.24 2.32
C TYR A 203 -7.76 -4.61 3.70
N PHE A 204 -8.24 -5.25 4.77
CA PHE A 204 -8.02 -4.79 6.14
C PHE A 204 -6.53 -4.73 6.49
N TYR A 205 -5.77 -5.76 6.11
CA TYR A 205 -4.32 -5.75 6.26
C TYR A 205 -3.68 -4.58 5.49
N MET A 206 -4.11 -4.33 4.25
CA MET A 206 -3.65 -3.18 3.47
C MET A 206 -3.97 -1.83 4.14
N VAL A 207 -5.20 -1.65 4.65
CA VAL A 207 -5.62 -0.45 5.39
C VAL A 207 -4.74 -0.25 6.64
N SER A 208 -4.38 -1.34 7.31
CA SER A 208 -3.50 -1.28 8.49
C SER A 208 -2.05 -0.96 8.14
N ALA A 209 -1.60 -1.27 6.92
CA ALA A 209 -0.20 -1.15 6.50
C ALA A 209 0.13 0.18 5.82
N TRP A 210 -0.76 0.71 4.96
CA TRP A 210 -0.45 1.91 4.18
C TRP A 210 -1.70 2.70 3.78
N GLY A 211 -1.54 4.04 3.71
CA GLY A 211 -2.61 4.96 3.33
C GLY A 211 -3.12 4.83 1.90
N GLY A 212 -2.42 4.10 1.02
CA GLY A 212 -2.88 3.84 -0.34
C GLY A 212 -4.04 2.83 -0.44
N TYR A 213 -4.64 2.41 0.67
CA TYR A 213 -5.91 1.67 0.64
C TYR A 213 -7.04 2.48 -0.04
N VAL A 214 -6.94 3.83 -0.02
CA VAL A 214 -7.83 4.75 -0.76
C VAL A 214 -7.78 4.47 -2.27
N PHE A 215 -6.65 4.01 -2.79
CA PHE A 215 -6.54 3.61 -4.20
C PHE A 215 -7.37 2.36 -4.49
N ILE A 216 -7.25 1.32 -3.66
CA ILE A 216 -7.99 0.06 -3.84
C ILE A 216 -9.51 0.29 -3.77
N ILE A 217 -9.96 1.04 -2.77
CA ILE A 217 -11.39 1.28 -2.55
C ILE A 217 -12.02 2.18 -3.61
N ASN A 218 -11.24 2.94 -4.40
CA ASN A 218 -11.74 3.68 -5.55
C ASN A 218 -11.67 2.87 -6.84
N LEU A 219 -10.65 2.02 -6.98
CA LEU A 219 -10.45 1.20 -8.17
C LEU A 219 -11.47 0.06 -8.30
N ILE A 220 -11.81 -0.61 -7.19
CA ILE A 220 -12.78 -1.71 -7.20
C ILE A 220 -14.18 -1.21 -7.62
N PRO A 221 -14.74 -0.12 -7.04
CA PRO A 221 -16.00 0.46 -7.52
C PRO A 221 -15.94 0.92 -8.97
N LEU A 222 -14.81 1.51 -9.41
CA LEU A 222 -14.64 1.92 -10.81
C LEU A 222 -14.73 0.71 -11.74
N HIS A 223 -14.11 -0.42 -11.38
CA HIS A 223 -14.24 -1.68 -12.13
C HIS A 223 -15.68 -2.17 -12.20
N VAL A 224 -16.38 -2.20 -11.08
CA VAL A 224 -17.80 -2.59 -11.04
C VAL A 224 -18.65 -1.66 -11.89
N PHE A 225 -18.43 -0.35 -11.79
CA PHE A 225 -19.16 0.66 -12.56
C PHE A 225 -18.96 0.49 -14.06
N VAL A 226 -17.72 0.29 -14.52
CA VAL A 226 -17.43 0.03 -15.94
C VAL A 226 -18.07 -1.28 -16.41
N LEU A 227 -18.08 -2.34 -15.59
CA LEU A 227 -18.81 -3.57 -15.93
C LEU A 227 -20.32 -3.34 -16.09
N LEU A 228 -20.91 -2.44 -15.28
CA LEU A 228 -22.31 -2.03 -15.46
C LEU A 228 -22.53 -1.27 -16.78
N LEU A 229 -21.63 -0.35 -17.14
CA LEU A 229 -21.69 0.38 -18.42
C LEU A 229 -21.54 -0.55 -19.63
N MET A 230 -20.69 -1.57 -19.53
CA MET A 230 -20.51 -2.60 -20.56
C MET A 230 -21.68 -3.60 -20.61
N GLN A 231 -22.72 -3.42 -19.81
CA GLN A 231 -23.87 -4.32 -19.68
C GLN A 231 -23.50 -5.76 -19.27
N ARG A 232 -22.35 -5.94 -18.59
CA ARG A 232 -21.83 -7.24 -18.12
C ARG A 232 -22.16 -7.49 -16.65
N PHE A 233 -23.40 -7.22 -16.26
CA PHE A 233 -23.85 -7.50 -14.91
C PHE A 233 -24.04 -9.02 -14.70
N SER A 234 -23.46 -9.54 -13.63
CA SER A 234 -23.68 -10.92 -13.20
C SER A 234 -23.99 -11.01 -11.71
N ARG A 235 -24.73 -12.04 -11.30
CA ARG A 235 -25.01 -12.32 -9.88
C ARG A 235 -23.72 -12.52 -9.06
N ARG A 236 -22.67 -13.03 -9.70
CA ARG A 236 -21.33 -13.20 -9.10
C ARG A 236 -20.72 -11.85 -8.70
N LEU A 237 -20.81 -10.86 -9.59
CA LEU A 237 -20.34 -9.50 -9.36
C LEU A 237 -21.08 -8.85 -8.17
N TYR A 238 -22.41 -9.04 -8.11
CA TYR A 238 -23.23 -8.55 -7.01
C TYR A 238 -22.80 -9.12 -5.65
N ILE A 239 -22.67 -10.45 -5.56
CA ILE A 239 -22.25 -11.14 -4.32
C ILE A 239 -20.85 -10.68 -3.90
N ALA A 240 -19.92 -10.59 -4.85
CA ALA A 240 -18.54 -10.19 -4.58
C ALA A 240 -18.46 -8.73 -4.10
N TYR A 241 -19.04 -7.77 -4.82
CA TYR A 241 -18.92 -6.36 -4.46
C TYR A 241 -19.71 -5.99 -3.21
N SER A 242 -20.96 -6.48 -3.09
CA SER A 242 -21.80 -6.15 -1.93
C SER A 242 -21.19 -6.66 -0.62
N THR A 243 -20.67 -7.90 -0.63
CA THR A 243 -19.99 -8.46 0.54
C THR A 243 -18.66 -7.74 0.81
N PHE A 244 -17.90 -7.43 -0.25
CA PHE A 244 -16.64 -6.70 -0.12
C PHE A 244 -16.82 -5.34 0.53
N TYR A 245 -17.80 -4.56 0.05
CA TYR A 245 -18.06 -3.22 0.57
C TYR A 245 -18.47 -3.25 2.04
N ILE A 246 -19.45 -4.07 2.42
CA ILE A 246 -19.97 -4.10 3.81
C ILE A 246 -18.89 -4.56 4.79
N VAL A 247 -18.25 -5.70 4.51
CA VAL A 247 -17.25 -6.27 5.43
C VAL A 247 -15.98 -5.43 5.42
N GLY A 248 -15.54 -4.98 4.25
CA GLY A 248 -14.36 -4.11 4.11
C GLY A 248 -14.52 -2.78 4.83
N LEU A 249 -15.71 -2.17 4.79
CA LEU A 249 -16.03 -0.92 5.48
C LEU A 249 -15.97 -1.09 7.00
N VAL A 250 -16.58 -2.13 7.55
CA VAL A 250 -16.57 -2.39 9.00
C VAL A 250 -15.17 -2.68 9.51
N LEU A 251 -14.39 -3.43 8.73
CA LEU A 251 -12.99 -3.74 9.08
C LEU A 251 -12.10 -2.51 9.00
N SER A 252 -12.22 -1.66 7.97
CA SER A 252 -11.35 -0.48 7.83
C SER A 252 -11.55 0.52 8.97
N MET A 253 -12.77 0.63 9.51
CA MET A 253 -13.08 1.49 10.66
C MET A 253 -12.42 1.05 11.98
N GLN A 254 -11.95 -0.19 12.07
CA GLN A 254 -11.31 -0.69 13.31
C GLN A 254 -9.91 -0.09 13.53
N ILE A 255 -9.26 0.44 12.47
CA ILE A 255 -7.96 1.08 12.60
C ILE A 255 -8.14 2.47 13.19
N PRO A 256 -7.56 2.79 14.37
CA PRO A 256 -7.79 4.07 15.06
C PRO A 256 -7.49 5.30 14.22
N PHE A 257 -6.44 5.24 13.39
CA PHE A 257 -6.07 6.35 12.50
C PHE A 257 -7.12 6.64 11.41
N VAL A 258 -7.80 5.59 10.94
CA VAL A 258 -8.85 5.69 9.92
C VAL A 258 -10.17 6.11 10.57
N GLY A 259 -10.55 5.43 11.66
CA GLY A 259 -11.77 5.71 12.42
C GLY A 259 -13.00 5.86 11.50
N PHE A 260 -13.65 7.03 11.54
CA PHE A 260 -14.84 7.32 10.73
C PHE A 260 -14.54 8.05 9.40
N GLN A 261 -13.30 8.06 8.93
CA GLN A 261 -12.97 8.62 7.61
C GLN A 261 -13.76 7.96 6.46
N PRO A 262 -13.98 6.62 6.42
CA PRO A 262 -14.69 5.99 5.31
C PRO A 262 -16.14 6.45 5.10
N ILE A 263 -16.75 7.09 6.10
CA ILE A 263 -18.09 7.69 6.00
C ILE A 263 -17.99 9.20 5.73
N ARG A 264 -17.06 9.89 6.40
CA ARG A 264 -17.02 11.35 6.43
C ARG A 264 -16.20 11.97 5.31
N THR A 265 -15.29 11.24 4.64
CA THR A 265 -14.43 11.83 3.59
C THR A 265 -14.97 11.55 2.20
N SER A 266 -14.82 12.53 1.30
CA SER A 266 -15.24 12.41 -0.11
C SER A 266 -14.52 11.28 -0.86
N GLU A 267 -13.32 10.89 -0.40
CA GLU A 267 -12.46 9.88 -1.01
C GLU A 267 -13.09 8.48 -1.07
N HIS A 268 -14.04 8.18 -0.18
CA HIS A 268 -14.70 6.87 -0.09
C HIS A 268 -16.10 6.84 -0.73
N MET A 269 -16.59 8.00 -1.18
CA MET A 269 -17.96 8.14 -1.67
C MET A 269 -18.23 7.41 -2.98
N ALA A 270 -17.19 7.18 -3.79
CA ALA A 270 -17.32 6.35 -5.00
C ALA A 270 -17.76 4.92 -4.65
N ALA A 271 -17.25 4.35 -3.56
CA ALA A 271 -17.64 3.01 -3.12
C ALA A 271 -19.10 2.97 -2.63
N ALA A 272 -19.51 3.94 -1.81
CA ALA A 272 -20.91 4.05 -1.36
C ALA A 272 -21.87 4.27 -2.54
N GLY A 273 -21.50 5.13 -3.49
CA GLY A 273 -22.33 5.45 -4.64
C GLY A 273 -22.52 4.26 -5.58
N VAL A 274 -21.45 3.54 -5.92
CA VAL A 274 -21.54 2.32 -6.74
C VAL A 274 -22.27 1.21 -6.00
N PHE A 275 -22.13 1.11 -4.67
CA PHE A 275 -22.92 0.17 -3.88
C PHE A 275 -24.42 0.44 -3.98
N ALA A 276 -24.85 1.68 -3.75
CA ALA A 276 -26.27 2.05 -3.88
C ALA A 276 -26.81 1.81 -5.31
N LEU A 277 -26.02 2.19 -6.33
CA LEU A 277 -26.36 1.95 -7.73
C LEU A 277 -26.50 0.45 -8.04
N LEU A 278 -25.59 -0.38 -7.51
CA LEU A 278 -25.61 -1.82 -7.73
C LEU A 278 -26.83 -2.48 -7.08
N GLN A 279 -27.27 -2.02 -5.90
CA GLN A 279 -28.51 -2.49 -5.26
C GLN A 279 -29.73 -2.17 -6.12
N ALA A 280 -29.85 -0.92 -6.60
CA ALA A 280 -30.93 -0.51 -7.48
C ALA A 280 -30.92 -1.30 -8.80
N TYR A 281 -29.76 -1.44 -9.43
CA TYR A 281 -29.60 -2.21 -10.67
C TYR A 281 -30.00 -3.67 -10.49
N ALA A 282 -29.56 -4.33 -9.40
CA ALA A 282 -29.91 -5.72 -9.12
C ALA A 282 -31.40 -5.91 -8.86
N PHE A 283 -32.04 -4.98 -8.15
CA PHE A 283 -33.49 -5.00 -7.91
C PHE A 283 -34.29 -4.84 -9.21
N LEU A 284 -33.90 -3.87 -10.06
CA LEU A 284 -34.52 -3.70 -11.38
C LEU A 284 -34.33 -4.95 -12.23
N GLN A 285 -33.13 -5.53 -12.25
CA GLN A 285 -32.87 -6.77 -12.99
C GLN A 285 -33.69 -7.96 -12.47
N TYR A 286 -33.99 -8.01 -11.16
CA TYR A 286 -34.88 -9.03 -10.60
C TYR A 286 -36.33 -8.86 -11.08
N LEU A 287 -36.81 -7.62 -11.23
CA LEU A 287 -38.14 -7.33 -11.79
C LEU A 287 -38.28 -7.75 -13.26
N LYS A 288 -37.17 -7.90 -13.99
CA LYS A 288 -37.15 -8.36 -15.39
C LYS A 288 -37.92 -9.66 -15.60
N ASP A 289 -37.80 -10.60 -14.66
CA ASP A 289 -38.41 -11.93 -14.80
C ASP A 289 -39.93 -11.91 -14.53
N ARG A 290 -40.47 -10.77 -14.06
CA ARG A 290 -41.88 -10.59 -13.69
C ARG A 290 -42.65 -9.68 -14.64
N LEU A 291 -41.96 -8.93 -15.52
CA LEU A 291 -42.57 -7.93 -16.42
C LEU A 291 -42.45 -8.33 -17.89
N THR A 292 -43.28 -7.73 -18.73
CA THR A 292 -43.15 -7.87 -20.19
C THR A 292 -41.91 -7.13 -20.69
N ARG A 293 -41.32 -7.61 -21.80
CA ARG A 293 -40.01 -7.11 -22.31
C ARG A 293 -40.03 -5.63 -22.71
N GLN A 294 -41.16 -5.11 -23.19
CA GLN A 294 -41.30 -3.72 -23.64
C GLN A 294 -41.40 -2.76 -22.44
N GLU A 295 -42.25 -3.06 -21.47
CA GLU A 295 -42.38 -2.28 -20.22
C GLU A 295 -41.09 -2.33 -19.41
N PHE A 296 -40.39 -3.47 -19.43
CA PHE A 296 -39.11 -3.62 -18.73
C PHE A 296 -38.01 -2.72 -19.30
N GLN A 297 -37.88 -2.61 -20.62
CA GLN A 297 -36.80 -1.80 -21.21
C GLN A 297 -36.92 -0.32 -20.83
N THR A 298 -38.12 0.25 -20.88
CA THR A 298 -38.35 1.65 -20.51
C THR A 298 -38.13 1.86 -19.01
N LEU A 299 -38.69 0.99 -18.16
CA LEU A 299 -38.49 1.05 -16.71
C LEU A 299 -37.03 0.84 -16.29
N PHE A 300 -36.30 -0.01 -16.99
CA PHE A 300 -34.91 -0.32 -16.67
C PHE A 300 -33.99 0.86 -16.97
N PHE A 301 -34.07 1.44 -18.17
CA PHE A 301 -33.26 2.60 -18.52
C PHE A 301 -33.62 3.81 -17.65
N LEU A 302 -34.91 4.08 -17.45
CA LEU A 302 -35.38 5.18 -16.59
C LEU A 302 -34.99 4.96 -15.13
N GLY A 303 -35.18 3.74 -14.61
CA GLY A 303 -34.87 3.41 -13.22
C GLY A 303 -33.37 3.49 -12.91
N VAL A 304 -32.51 2.96 -13.78
CA VAL A 304 -31.05 3.00 -13.58
C VAL A 304 -30.53 4.44 -13.69
N SER A 305 -30.99 5.21 -14.69
CA SER A 305 -30.59 6.61 -14.85
C SER A 305 -31.06 7.48 -13.69
N LEU A 306 -32.29 7.30 -13.22
CA LEU A 306 -32.82 8.01 -12.06
C LEU A 306 -32.07 7.63 -10.77
N ALA A 307 -31.80 6.34 -10.56
CA ALA A 307 -31.00 5.90 -9.41
C ALA A 307 -29.58 6.50 -9.43
N ALA A 308 -28.91 6.49 -10.58
CA ALA A 308 -27.59 7.11 -10.74
C ALA A 308 -27.64 8.62 -10.48
N GLY A 309 -28.65 9.31 -11.02
CA GLY A 309 -28.85 10.75 -10.81
C GLY A 309 -29.11 11.10 -9.34
N VAL A 310 -29.97 10.35 -8.65
CA VAL A 310 -30.26 10.54 -7.22
C VAL A 310 -29.01 10.33 -6.38
N VAL A 311 -28.25 9.26 -6.63
CA VAL A 311 -26.99 9.00 -5.91
C VAL A 311 -26.01 10.16 -6.12
N PHE A 312 -25.81 10.61 -7.36
CA PHE A 312 -24.89 11.69 -7.69
C PHE A 312 -25.28 13.02 -7.02
N LEU A 313 -26.56 13.40 -7.11
CA LEU A 313 -27.07 14.63 -6.48
C LEU A 313 -26.97 14.57 -4.95
N THR A 314 -27.21 13.41 -4.35
CA THR A 314 -27.10 13.22 -2.90
C THR A 314 -25.66 13.41 -2.44
N VAL A 315 -24.69 12.82 -3.14
CA VAL A 315 -23.26 12.98 -2.81
C VAL A 315 -22.83 14.44 -2.92
N ILE A 316 -23.25 15.15 -3.97
CA ILE A 316 -22.95 16.58 -4.14
C ILE A 316 -23.57 17.40 -3.02
N TYR A 317 -24.85 17.19 -2.73
CA TYR A 317 -25.57 17.92 -1.68
C TYR A 317 -24.92 17.73 -0.30
N LEU A 318 -24.59 16.49 0.06
CA LEU A 318 -23.95 16.18 1.34
C LEU A 318 -22.52 16.73 1.46
N THR A 319 -21.81 16.81 0.34
CA THR A 319 -20.46 17.43 0.30
C THR A 319 -20.56 18.95 0.41
N TYR A 320 -21.51 19.57 -0.30
CA TYR A 320 -21.69 21.03 -0.27
C TYR A 320 -22.20 21.54 1.07
N THR A 321 -23.10 20.79 1.73
CA THR A 321 -23.63 21.12 3.06
C THR A 321 -22.62 20.90 4.20
N GLY A 322 -21.46 20.30 3.91
CA GLY A 322 -20.39 20.10 4.88
C GLY A 322 -20.55 18.87 5.79
N TYR A 323 -21.56 18.02 5.57
CA TYR A 323 -21.66 16.73 6.27
C TYR A 323 -20.55 15.77 5.86
N ILE A 324 -20.16 15.81 4.58
CA ILE A 324 -19.00 15.09 4.04
C ILE A 324 -17.87 16.09 3.87
N ALA A 325 -16.73 15.81 4.48
CA ALA A 325 -15.51 16.57 4.33
C ALA A 325 -14.98 16.48 2.89
N PRO A 326 -14.49 17.58 2.31
CA PRO A 326 -13.91 17.59 0.98
C PRO A 326 -12.60 16.79 0.93
N TRP A 327 -12.06 16.65 -0.28
CA TRP A 327 -10.81 15.97 -0.54
C TRP A 327 -9.67 16.59 0.27
N SER A 328 -8.82 15.74 0.84
CA SER A 328 -7.63 16.26 1.52
C SER A 328 -6.66 16.89 0.52
N GLY A 329 -5.89 17.88 0.97
CA GLY A 329 -5.00 18.65 0.09
C GLY A 329 -3.99 17.80 -0.69
N ARG A 330 -3.55 16.67 -0.11
CA ARG A 330 -2.61 15.74 -0.75
C ARG A 330 -3.24 14.93 -1.90
N PHE A 331 -4.50 14.50 -1.77
CA PHE A 331 -5.18 13.83 -2.88
C PHE A 331 -5.70 14.84 -3.90
N TYR A 332 -6.13 16.01 -3.45
CA TYR A 332 -6.56 17.08 -4.34
C TYR A 332 -5.42 17.59 -5.24
N SER A 333 -4.18 17.62 -4.73
CA SER A 333 -3.02 18.00 -5.54
C SER A 333 -2.68 17.02 -6.69
N LEU A 334 -3.24 15.81 -6.69
CA LEU A 334 -3.12 14.89 -7.83
C LEU A 334 -4.08 15.27 -8.97
N TRP A 335 -5.15 16.01 -8.65
CA TRP A 335 -6.10 16.54 -9.63
C TRP A 335 -5.71 17.95 -10.06
N ASP A 336 -5.67 18.88 -9.10
CA ASP A 336 -5.16 20.24 -9.30
C ASP A 336 -3.70 20.31 -8.88
N THR A 337 -2.86 20.07 -9.85
CA THR A 337 -1.41 19.96 -9.68
C THR A 337 -0.73 21.29 -9.28
N GLY A 338 -1.38 22.42 -9.52
CA GLY A 338 -0.90 23.75 -9.08
C GLY A 338 -1.27 24.10 -7.63
N TYR A 339 -2.30 23.46 -7.08
CA TYR A 339 -2.85 23.80 -5.77
C TYR A 339 -1.84 23.71 -4.63
N ALA A 340 -1.06 22.62 -4.56
CA ALA A 340 -0.09 22.40 -3.50
C ALA A 340 0.98 23.49 -3.46
N LYS A 341 1.50 23.89 -4.63
CA LYS A 341 2.56 24.90 -4.73
C LYS A 341 2.08 26.30 -4.30
N ILE A 342 0.82 26.63 -4.56
CA ILE A 342 0.25 27.95 -4.26
C ILE A 342 -0.25 28.03 -2.81
N HIS A 343 -0.97 27.02 -2.32
CA HIS A 343 -1.70 27.10 -1.06
C HIS A 343 -1.04 26.35 0.10
N ILE A 344 -0.28 25.27 -0.15
CA ILE A 344 0.28 24.43 0.91
C ILE A 344 1.74 24.05 0.58
N PRO A 345 2.71 24.98 0.79
CA PRO A 345 4.09 24.81 0.35
C PRO A 345 4.81 23.62 0.98
N ILE A 346 4.34 23.13 2.14
CA ILE A 346 4.86 21.94 2.82
C ILE A 346 4.73 20.70 1.92
N ILE A 347 3.61 20.57 1.18
CA ILE A 347 3.42 19.46 0.25
C ILE A 347 4.38 19.60 -0.94
N ALA A 348 4.54 20.81 -1.47
CA ALA A 348 5.43 21.04 -2.62
C ALA A 348 6.93 20.93 -2.27
N SER A 349 7.31 21.09 -1.00
CA SER A 349 8.73 21.02 -0.57
C SER A 349 9.32 19.60 -0.59
N VAL A 350 8.49 18.56 -0.64
CA VAL A 350 8.95 17.17 -0.67
C VAL A 350 9.37 16.80 -2.09
N SER A 351 10.61 16.31 -2.24
CA SER A 351 11.17 15.94 -3.55
C SER A 351 10.37 14.83 -4.25
N GLU A 352 9.74 13.94 -3.49
CA GLU A 352 8.92 12.83 -4.02
C GLU A 352 7.60 13.27 -4.64
N HIS A 353 7.14 14.48 -4.29
CA HIS A 353 5.93 15.06 -4.90
C HIS A 353 6.26 15.82 -6.19
N GLN A 354 7.54 15.85 -6.58
CA GLN A 354 7.98 16.41 -7.84
C GLN A 354 7.75 15.44 -9.00
N PRO A 355 7.60 15.98 -10.21
CA PRO A 355 7.34 15.18 -11.38
C PRO A 355 8.47 14.30 -11.89
N THR A 356 8.07 13.16 -12.45
CA THR A 356 8.95 12.20 -13.11
C THR A 356 9.09 12.52 -14.59
N THR A 357 10.32 12.55 -15.09
CA THR A 357 10.61 12.76 -16.52
C THR A 357 10.54 11.42 -17.29
N TRP A 358 10.47 11.48 -18.63
CA TRP A 358 10.51 10.27 -19.48
C TRP A 358 11.77 9.42 -19.26
N VAL A 359 12.89 10.05 -18.89
CA VAL A 359 14.15 9.37 -18.58
C VAL A 359 13.99 8.46 -17.37
N SER A 360 13.28 8.91 -16.33
CA SER A 360 12.98 8.10 -15.14
C SER A 360 12.16 6.87 -15.52
N PHE A 361 11.12 7.01 -16.36
CA PHE A 361 10.33 5.85 -16.82
C PHE A 361 11.17 4.81 -17.55
N PHE A 362 12.09 5.23 -18.42
CA PHE A 362 12.96 4.30 -19.13
C PHE A 362 14.01 3.67 -18.21
N PHE A 363 14.54 4.43 -17.25
CA PHE A 363 15.52 3.95 -16.27
C PHE A 363 14.91 2.90 -15.33
N ASP A 364 13.69 3.11 -14.88
CA ASP A 364 13.03 2.24 -13.90
C ASP A 364 12.43 0.96 -14.50
N LEU A 365 11.98 1.01 -15.76
CA LEU A 365 11.20 -0.07 -16.40
C LEU A 365 11.87 -0.70 -17.62
N HIS A 366 12.88 -0.06 -18.20
CA HIS A 366 13.63 -0.53 -19.37
C HIS A 366 12.71 -1.09 -20.48
N ILE A 367 12.83 -2.36 -20.89
CA ILE A 367 12.00 -2.97 -21.95
C ILE A 367 10.50 -3.04 -21.62
N LEU A 368 10.12 -2.98 -20.34
CA LEU A 368 8.73 -3.08 -19.92
C LEU A 368 7.92 -1.88 -20.41
N VAL A 369 8.51 -0.68 -20.44
CA VAL A 369 7.81 0.53 -20.91
C VAL A 369 7.42 0.42 -22.39
N CYS A 370 8.26 -0.21 -23.22
CA CYS A 370 8.01 -0.38 -24.65
C CYS A 370 7.01 -1.51 -24.95
N THR A 371 7.04 -2.58 -24.16
CA THR A 371 6.16 -3.76 -24.36
C THR A 371 4.81 -3.63 -23.67
N PHE A 372 4.67 -2.73 -22.70
CA PHE A 372 3.44 -2.48 -21.97
C PHE A 372 2.24 -2.10 -22.87
N PRO A 373 2.35 -1.16 -23.83
CA PRO A 373 1.23 -0.83 -24.72
C PRO A 373 0.76 -2.02 -25.57
N ALA A 374 1.69 -2.89 -26.00
CA ALA A 374 1.35 -4.10 -26.73
C ALA A 374 0.59 -5.10 -25.85
N GLY A 375 1.03 -5.28 -24.60
CA GLY A 375 0.35 -6.13 -23.61
C GLY A 375 -1.08 -5.67 -23.33
N LEU A 376 -1.26 -4.36 -23.14
CA LEU A 376 -2.57 -3.72 -22.99
C LEU A 376 -3.48 -3.99 -24.20
N TRP A 377 -2.96 -3.83 -25.42
CA TRP A 377 -3.73 -4.10 -26.64
C TRP A 377 -4.24 -5.54 -26.70
N PHE A 378 -3.44 -6.52 -26.26
CA PHE A 378 -3.87 -7.93 -26.18
C PHE A 378 -4.95 -8.17 -25.12
N CYS A 379 -4.92 -7.44 -24.00
CA CYS A 379 -5.98 -7.49 -22.99
C CYS A 379 -7.29 -6.93 -23.52
N ILE A 380 -7.24 -5.76 -24.18
CA ILE A 380 -8.41 -5.10 -24.78
C ILE A 380 -9.01 -5.96 -25.90
N LYS A 381 -8.19 -6.62 -26.71
CA LYS A 381 -8.68 -7.45 -27.83
C LYS A 381 -9.54 -8.62 -27.34
N ASN A 382 -9.22 -9.19 -26.18
CA ASN A 382 -9.87 -10.37 -25.64
C ASN A 382 -10.52 -10.02 -24.30
N ILE A 383 -11.64 -9.29 -24.35
CA ILE A 383 -12.34 -8.76 -23.18
C ILE A 383 -12.92 -9.89 -22.31
N ASN A 384 -12.50 -9.93 -21.04
CA ASN A 384 -13.14 -10.72 -19.99
C ASN A 384 -13.36 -9.86 -18.73
N ASP A 385 -14.26 -10.28 -17.84
CA ASP A 385 -14.64 -9.50 -16.65
C ASP A 385 -13.41 -9.15 -15.78
N GLU A 386 -12.44 -10.05 -15.70
CA GLU A 386 -11.15 -9.85 -15.01
C GLU A 386 -10.14 -8.99 -15.78
N ARG A 387 -10.17 -9.02 -17.12
CA ARG A 387 -9.25 -8.23 -17.95
C ARG A 387 -9.67 -6.77 -17.96
N VAL A 388 -10.97 -6.50 -17.90
CA VAL A 388 -11.51 -5.16 -17.67
C VAL A 388 -10.95 -4.55 -16.37
N PHE A 389 -10.77 -5.35 -15.30
CA PHE A 389 -10.11 -4.85 -14.08
C PHE A 389 -8.66 -4.42 -14.38
N GLY A 390 -7.87 -5.30 -15.01
CA GLY A 390 -6.49 -4.99 -15.38
C GLY A 390 -6.37 -3.77 -16.30
N ASP A 391 -7.21 -3.69 -17.33
CA ASP A 391 -7.25 -2.59 -18.29
C ASP A 391 -7.57 -1.26 -17.58
N ILE A 392 -8.54 -1.24 -16.66
CA ILE A 392 -8.88 -0.05 -15.88
C ILE A 392 -7.74 0.36 -14.96
N VAL A 393 -7.09 -0.59 -14.26
CA VAL A 393 -5.91 -0.28 -13.42
C VAL A 393 -4.86 0.43 -14.27
N THR A 394 -4.56 -0.12 -15.44
CA THR A 394 -3.54 0.43 -16.35
C THR A 394 -3.94 1.76 -16.96
N MET A 395 -5.19 1.93 -17.37
CA MET A 395 -5.71 3.19 -17.93
C MET A 395 -5.76 4.30 -16.89
N LEU A 396 -6.20 3.99 -15.66
CA LEU A 396 -6.24 4.96 -14.57
C LEU A 396 -4.83 5.42 -14.20
N MET A 397 -3.90 4.48 -14.08
CA MET A 397 -2.49 4.80 -13.84
C MET A 397 -1.90 5.63 -14.98
N LEU A 398 -2.14 5.27 -16.23
CA LEU A 398 -1.68 6.04 -17.39
C LEU A 398 -2.29 7.45 -17.41
N MET A 399 -3.59 7.59 -17.11
CA MET A 399 -4.27 8.88 -17.04
C MET A 399 -3.67 9.77 -15.94
N LEU A 400 -3.46 9.23 -14.74
CA LEU A 400 -2.83 9.95 -13.64
C LEU A 400 -1.41 10.40 -14.02
N LEU A 401 -0.63 9.54 -14.68
CA LEU A 401 0.72 9.87 -15.16
C LEU A 401 0.71 10.91 -16.29
N MET A 402 -0.28 10.89 -17.18
CA MET A 402 -0.42 11.86 -18.27
C MET A 402 -0.87 13.24 -17.78
N MET A 403 -1.84 13.29 -16.85
CA MET A 403 -2.27 14.54 -16.19
C MET A 403 -1.11 15.17 -15.43
N PHE A 404 -0.32 14.34 -14.75
CA PHE A 404 0.90 14.74 -14.09
C PHE A 404 1.93 15.27 -15.10
N ALA A 405 2.21 14.55 -16.20
CA ALA A 405 3.14 14.94 -17.27
C ALA A 405 2.83 16.30 -17.91
N VAL A 406 1.55 16.62 -18.13
CA VAL A 406 1.12 17.91 -18.69
C VAL A 406 1.44 19.07 -17.73
N HIS A 407 1.24 18.89 -16.43
CA HIS A 407 1.65 19.85 -15.41
C HIS A 407 3.17 20.04 -15.37
N CYS A 408 3.96 18.98 -15.59
CA CYS A 408 5.41 19.03 -15.63
C CYS A 408 5.95 20.00 -16.68
N THR A 409 5.39 19.97 -17.90
CA THR A 409 5.85 20.84 -18.99
C THR A 409 5.66 22.32 -18.62
N TRP A 410 4.62 22.63 -17.84
CA TRP A 410 4.34 23.97 -17.35
C TRP A 410 5.21 24.38 -16.14
N VAL A 411 5.48 23.47 -15.20
CA VAL A 411 6.29 23.78 -14.00
C VAL A 411 7.79 23.78 -14.28
N THR A 412 8.29 22.88 -15.14
CA THR A 412 9.70 22.83 -15.56
C THR A 412 10.09 24.07 -16.36
N SER A 413 9.14 24.68 -17.07
CA SER A 413 9.30 25.99 -17.71
C SER A 413 9.54 27.14 -16.72
N ASN A 414 9.15 27.00 -15.44
CA ASN A 414 9.04 28.12 -14.52
C ASN A 414 9.86 28.00 -13.23
N ALA A 415 10.26 26.81 -12.78
CA ALA A 415 10.99 26.68 -11.52
C ALA A 415 11.60 25.28 -11.30
N TYR A 416 12.92 25.11 -11.40
CA TYR A 416 13.61 24.09 -10.59
C TYR A 416 14.97 24.59 -10.08
N SER A 417 15.10 24.56 -8.76
CA SER A 417 16.33 24.64 -7.97
C SER A 417 16.44 23.36 -7.13
N SER A 418 17.64 22.77 -7.13
CA SER A 418 18.15 21.63 -6.35
C SER A 418 18.02 21.86 -4.81
N PRO A 419 18.15 20.86 -3.88
CA PRO A 419 19.33 19.99 -3.71
C PRO A 419 19.14 18.59 -3.04
N SER A 420 20.31 17.99 -2.80
CA SER A 420 20.74 16.66 -2.31
C SER A 420 20.83 16.48 -0.78
N VAL A 421 20.85 15.22 -0.30
CA VAL A 421 21.41 14.86 1.01
C VAL A 421 22.22 13.55 0.91
N VAL A 422 23.50 13.62 1.31
CA VAL A 422 24.60 12.63 1.29
C VAL A 422 25.62 12.84 0.15
N LEU A 423 26.84 13.22 0.57
CA LEU A 423 28.02 13.44 -0.26
C LEU A 423 29.02 12.31 -0.04
N ALA A 424 29.26 11.52 -1.08
CA ALA A 424 30.45 10.67 -1.17
C ALA A 424 31.46 11.40 -2.06
N SER A 425 32.64 11.71 -1.52
CA SER A 425 33.74 12.25 -2.33
C SER A 425 34.71 11.13 -2.69
N TYR A 426 35.09 11.11 -3.97
CA TYR A 426 36.13 10.23 -4.47
C TYR A 426 37.40 11.06 -4.63
N ASN A 427 38.50 10.57 -4.08
CA ASN A 427 39.80 11.18 -4.30
C ASN A 427 40.30 10.84 -5.71
N HIS A 428 41.28 11.60 -6.21
CA HIS A 428 41.84 11.40 -7.55
C HIS A 428 42.42 9.99 -7.76
N ASP A 429 42.82 9.32 -6.67
CA ASP A 429 43.39 7.97 -6.66
C ASP A 429 42.33 6.84 -6.66
N GLY A 430 41.04 7.18 -6.75
CA GLY A 430 39.93 6.21 -6.74
C GLY A 430 39.54 5.70 -5.34
N SER A 431 40.22 6.15 -4.28
CA SER A 431 39.82 5.88 -2.89
C SER A 431 38.55 6.66 -2.53
N ARG A 432 37.67 6.00 -1.78
CA ARG A 432 36.36 6.53 -1.39
C ARG A 432 36.41 7.05 0.04
N ASN A 433 36.18 8.35 0.22
CA ASN A 433 35.98 8.95 1.53
C ASN A 433 34.48 8.99 1.85
N ILE A 434 34.10 8.45 3.01
CA ILE A 434 32.72 8.49 3.52
C ILE A 434 32.72 9.53 4.64
N LEU A 435 32.01 10.64 4.42
CA LEU A 435 31.79 11.69 5.42
C LEU A 435 30.55 11.30 6.25
N ASP A 436 30.75 10.97 7.52
CA ASP A 436 29.70 10.52 8.46
C ASP A 436 29.39 11.57 9.55
N ASP A 437 29.59 12.86 9.21
CA ASP A 437 29.46 14.01 10.11
C ASP A 437 28.09 14.08 10.80
N PHE A 438 27.03 13.59 10.13
CA PHE A 438 25.69 13.55 10.70
C PHE A 438 25.61 12.61 11.91
N ARG A 439 26.16 11.38 11.82
CA ARG A 439 26.12 10.45 12.96
C ARG A 439 26.99 10.92 14.11
N GLU A 440 28.16 11.51 13.81
CA GLU A 440 29.03 12.09 14.82
C GLU A 440 28.33 13.25 15.56
N ALA A 441 27.66 14.14 14.83
CA ALA A 441 26.88 15.23 15.43
C ALA A 441 25.72 14.70 16.31
N TYR A 442 24.98 13.69 15.84
CA TYR A 442 23.92 13.06 16.65
C TYR A 442 24.48 12.37 17.89
N TYR A 443 25.60 11.66 17.78
CA TYR A 443 26.26 10.99 18.91
C TYR A 443 26.77 12.00 19.94
N CYS A 444 27.39 13.09 19.48
CA CYS A 444 27.77 14.22 20.33
C CYS A 444 26.57 14.86 21.02
N HIS A 445 25.43 15.02 20.34
CA HIS A 445 24.21 15.54 20.96
C HIS A 445 23.66 14.59 22.04
N VAL A 446 23.72 13.27 21.84
CA VAL A 446 23.35 12.27 22.86
C VAL A 446 24.29 12.34 24.07
N LEU A 447 25.59 12.45 23.84
CA LEU A 447 26.60 12.60 24.90
C LEU A 447 26.42 13.91 25.69
N VAL A 448 26.13 15.02 25.01
CA VAL A 448 25.83 16.30 25.67
C VAL A 448 24.51 16.21 26.46
N GLY A 449 23.49 15.54 25.91
CA GLY A 449 22.24 15.26 26.62
C GLY A 449 22.45 14.44 27.89
N LEU A 450 23.26 13.38 27.83
CA LEU A 450 23.66 12.57 28.98
C LEU A 450 24.44 13.41 30.01
N TRP A 451 25.40 14.22 29.56
CA TRP A 451 26.20 15.09 30.44
C TRP A 451 25.35 16.17 31.15
N VAL A 452 24.37 16.75 30.46
CA VAL A 452 23.42 17.71 31.06
C VAL A 452 22.47 17.01 32.04
N SER A 453 22.06 15.77 31.76
CA SER A 453 21.24 14.97 32.68
C SER A 453 22.00 14.60 33.95
N ASP A 454 23.28 14.23 33.81
CA ASP A 454 24.16 13.87 34.92
C ASP A 454 24.44 15.07 35.85
N ARG A 455 24.64 16.28 35.28
CA ARG A 455 24.74 17.51 36.08
C ARG A 455 23.46 17.89 36.83
N ARG A 456 22.27 17.50 36.36
CA ARG A 456 21.01 17.76 37.09
C ARG A 456 20.81 16.78 38.25
N HIS A 457 21.34 15.56 38.17
CA HIS A 457 21.34 14.61 39.29
C HIS A 457 22.49 14.84 40.27
N GLY A 458 23.52 15.60 39.89
CA GLY A 458 24.63 16.02 40.76
C GLY A 458 24.38 17.26 41.63
N GLN A 459 23.18 17.87 41.63
CA GLN A 459 22.84 18.89 42.62
C GLN A 459 22.33 18.22 43.91
N PRO A 460 23.00 18.40 45.06
CA PRO A 460 22.49 17.88 46.33
C PRO A 460 21.17 18.58 46.66
N HIS A 461 20.11 17.79 46.83
CA HIS A 461 18.93 18.23 47.55
C HIS A 461 19.36 18.68 48.95
N HIS A 462 19.40 20.00 49.19
CA HIS A 462 19.41 20.52 50.54
C HIS A 462 18.12 20.08 51.21
N ALA A 463 18.24 19.03 52.02
CA ALA A 463 17.21 18.55 52.92
C ALA A 463 16.76 19.68 53.86
N GLY A 464 15.45 19.79 54.02
CA GLY A 464 14.87 20.56 55.10
C GLY A 464 15.33 20.02 56.46
N GLY A 465 15.67 20.94 57.36
CA GLY A 465 15.88 20.71 58.78
C GLY A 465 15.48 21.98 59.51
N GLN A 466 14.38 21.90 60.25
CA GLN A 466 13.75 22.95 61.05
C GLN A 466 14.72 23.62 62.03
N GLN A 467 14.49 24.90 62.33
CA GLN A 467 14.62 25.43 63.69
C GLN A 467 13.66 26.61 63.91
N HIS A 468 12.89 26.48 64.98
CA HIS A 468 11.98 27.46 65.58
C HIS A 468 12.73 28.57 66.34
N VAL A 469 11.98 29.64 66.68
CA VAL A 469 12.18 30.70 67.70
C VAL A 469 13.15 31.81 67.25
N GLU A 470 12.86 33.13 67.24
CA GLU A 470 11.86 34.03 67.87
C GLU A 470 11.07 34.89 66.86
#